data_AF-A0A355T3F0-F1
#
_entry.id   AF-A0A355T3F0-F1
#
_cell.length_a   1.000
_cell.length_b   1.000
_cell.length_c   1.000
_cell.angle_alpha   90.00
_cell.angle_beta   90.00
_cell.angle_gamma   90.00
#
_symmetry.space_group_name_H-M   'P 1'
#
loop_
_entity.id
_entity.type
_entity.pdbx_description
1 polymer ?
#
loop_
_entity_poly.entity_id
_entity_poly.type
_entity_poly.pdbx_seq_one_letter_code
_entity_poly.pdbx_strand_id
1 'polypeptide(L)' 'MTSSAIYGCLGLTLTEAEKRFFRESDPWGFIIFARNIDT' A
#
# COMPACT_ATOMS: atom_id res chain seq x y z
N MET A 1 -0.26 15.24 0.75
CA MET A 1 -1.15 15.53 1.90
C MET A 1 -1.12 14.29 2.76
N THR A 2 -0.86 14.41 4.06
CA THR A 2 -0.77 13.23 4.94
C THR A 2 -2.15 12.66 5.22
N SER A 3 -2.33 11.38 4.92
CA SER A 3 -3.58 10.65 5.12
C SER A 3 -3.57 9.92 6.47
N SER A 4 -4.60 10.13 7.29
CA SER A 4 -4.80 9.41 8.55
C SER A 4 -5.47 8.05 8.30
N ALA A 5 -4.83 7.22 7.47
CA ALA A 5 -5.35 5.92 7.07
C ALA A 5 -4.23 4.87 6.96
N ILE A 6 -4.64 3.61 7.00
CA ILE A 6 -3.82 2.44 6.71
C ILE A 6 -4.30 1.84 5.40
N TYR A 7 -3.40 1.64 4.43
CA TYR A 7 -3.74 1.08 3.11
C TYR A 7 -3.28 -0.38 2.95
N GLY A 8 -3.94 -1.14 2.09
CA GLY A 8 -3.50 -2.48 1.69
C GLY A 8 -2.91 -2.48 0.28
N CYS A 9 -2.07 -3.48 0.00
CA CYS A 9 -1.52 -3.69 -1.35
C CYS A 9 -2.46 -4.54 -2.20
N LEU A 10 -2.49 -4.30 -3.51
CA LEU A 10 -3.33 -5.06 -4.44
C LEU A 10 -2.83 -6.49 -4.65
N GLY A 11 -1.51 -6.70 -4.73
CA GLY A 11 -0.91 -8.01 -5.00
C GLY A 11 0.41 -8.23 -4.26
N LEU A 12 1.24 -9.13 -4.80
CA LEU A 12 2.55 -9.49 -4.24
C LEU A 12 3.64 -8.44 -4.47
N THR A 13 3.43 -7.53 -5.43
CA THR A 13 4.36 -6.43 -5.75
C THR A 13 3.60 -5.14 -5.99
N LEU A 14 4.26 -4.01 -5.76
CA LEU A 14 3.68 -2.69 -5.98
C LEU A 14 3.75 -2.29 -7.45
N THR A 15 2.61 -1.90 -8.01
CA THR A 15 2.56 -1.22 -9.30
C THR A 15 3.14 0.20 -9.20
N GLU A 16 3.54 0.79 -10.33
CA GLU A 16 4.01 2.19 -10.35
C GLU A 16 2.92 3.17 -9.91
N ALA A 17 1.65 2.85 -10.19
CA ALA A 17 0.51 3.64 -9.72
C ALA A 17 0.38 3.61 -8.20
N GLU A 18 0.47 2.44 -7.58
CA GLU A 18 0.46 2.30 -6.11
C GLU A 18 1.64 3.02 -5.47
N LYS A 19 2.85 2.87 -6.01
CA LYS A 19 4.05 3.57 -5.49
C LYS A 19 3.86 5.09 -5.48
N ARG A 20 3.32 5.66 -6.57
CA ARG A 20 3.04 7.09 -6.66
C ARG A 20 1.97 7.49 -5.64
N PHE A 21 0.86 6.76 -5.59
CA PHE A 21 -0.24 7.03 -4.67
C PHE A 21 0.20 6.99 -3.19
N PHE A 22 0.95 5.96 -2.78
CA PHE A 22 1.44 5.83 -1.41
C PHE A 22 2.43 6.94 -1.03
N ARG A 23 3.26 7.38 -1.98
CA ARG A 23 4.17 8.53 -1.75
C ARG A 23 3.42 9.85 -1.59
N GLU A 24 2.37 10.07 -2.37
CA GLU A 24 1.58 11.32 -2.32
C GLU A 24 0.65 11.39 -1.11
N SER A 25 0.10 10.24 -0.71
CA SER A 25 -0.86 10.10 0.40
C SER A 25 -0.20 10.04 1.78
N ASP A 26 1.09 9.70 1.88
CA ASP A 26 1.86 9.62 3.13
C ASP A 26 1.06 9.01 4.30
N PRO A 27 0.73 7.70 4.21
CA PRO A 27 -0.14 7.04 5.17
C PRO A 27 0.56 6.73 6.49
N TRP A 28 -0.24 6.47 7.52
CA TRP A 28 0.27 6.05 8.82
C TRP A 28 0.84 4.63 8.82
N GLY A 29 0.46 3.82 7.84
CA GLY A 29 1.02 2.48 7.67
C GLY A 29 0.32 1.67 6.59
N PHE A 30 0.70 0.40 6.52
CA PHE A 30 0.15 -0.57 5.58
C PHE A 30 -0.35 -1.82 6.31
N ILE A 31 -1.42 -2.42 5.80
CA ILE A 31 -1.95 -3.70 6.26
C ILE A 31 -1.72 -4.77 5.18
N ILE A 32 -1.21 -5.93 5.59
CA ILE A 32 -0.93 -7.07 4.72
C ILE A 32 -2.01 -8.13 4.90
N PHE A 33 -2.52 -8.65 3.78
CA PHE A 33 -3.47 -9.75 3.77
C PHE A 33 -2.81 -11.02 3.20
N ALA A 34 -3.45 -12.18 3.38
CA ALA A 34 -2.95 -13.45 2.86
C ALA A 34 -2.61 -13.41 1.35
N ARG A 35 -3.38 -12.66 0.54
CA ARG A 35 -3.12 -12.47 -0.91
C ARG A 35 -1.82 -11.72 -1.25
N ASN A 36 -1.21 -11.07 -0.26
CA ASN A 36 0.00 -10.28 -0.41
C ASN A 36 1.27 -11.07 -0.02
N ILE A 37 1.14 -12.37 0.28
CA ILE A 37 2.24 -13.24 0.69
C ILE A 37 2.28 -14.43 -0.28
N ASP A 38 3.47 -14.72 -0.83
CA ASP A 38 3.72 -15.89 -1.67
C ASP A 38 4.21 -17.08 -0.81
N THR A 39 4.12 -18.30 -1.33
CA THR A 39 4.46 -19.55 -0.61
C THR A 39 5.96 -19.78 -0.43
#